data_AF-A0A2E8EBN6-F1
#
_entry.id   AF-A0A2E8EBN6-F1
#
_cell.length_a   1.000
_cell.length_b   1.000
_cell.length_c   1.000
_cell.angle_alpha   90.00
_cell.angle_beta   90.00
_cell.angle_gamma   90.00
#
_symmetry.space_group_name_H-M   'P 1'
#
loop_
_entity.id
_entity.type
_entity.pdbx_description
1 polymer ?
#
loop_
_entity_poly.entity_id
_entity_poly.type
_entity_poly.pdbx_seq_one_letter_code
_entity_poly.pdbx_strand_id
1 'polypeptide(L)'
;MTQLADWAPNPHALIVHLPIGLLVTAIVADLVAMLRRDPSAIVTVSTGLYLVGTVTLVTAYLTGRSAAPEVYTPGMAQSVVVRHWDWALWCVWYFGLVTTSRVGLRLATDMPRRIITVGLAVAGLIGLIVLANTAELGARLVYEHGVGVAAPVSVDR
;
A
#
# COMPACT_ATOMS: atom_id res chain seq x y z
N MET A 1 -13.59 17.06 -3.07
CA MET A 1 -12.53 17.50 -4.03
C MET A 1 -13.07 17.38 -5.46
N THR A 2 -12.45 17.99 -6.47
CA THR A 2 -12.92 17.95 -7.88
C THR A 2 -13.21 16.52 -8.34
N GLN A 3 -14.39 16.26 -8.90
CA GLN A 3 -14.70 15.02 -9.61
C GLN A 3 -13.68 14.88 -10.75
N LEU A 4 -12.61 14.11 -10.51
CA LEU A 4 -11.54 13.90 -11.49
C LEU A 4 -12.04 13.12 -12.71
N ALA A 5 -13.15 12.40 -12.56
CA ALA A 5 -13.78 11.60 -13.60
C ALA A 5 -15.19 11.16 -13.15
N ASP A 6 -16.21 11.41 -13.96
CA ASP A 6 -17.59 10.96 -13.70
C ASP A 6 -17.71 9.43 -13.59
N TRP A 7 -16.76 8.71 -14.21
CA TRP A 7 -16.67 7.25 -14.18
C TRP A 7 -15.97 6.68 -12.93
N ALA A 8 -15.26 7.52 -12.15
CA ALA A 8 -14.53 7.13 -10.95
C ALA A 8 -14.95 8.00 -9.75
N PRO A 9 -16.14 7.75 -9.17
CA PRO A 9 -16.68 8.58 -8.10
C PRO A 9 -15.83 8.56 -6.82
N ASN A 10 -14.91 7.58 -6.69
CA ASN A 10 -13.93 7.53 -5.62
C ASN A 10 -12.48 7.45 -6.15
N PRO A 11 -11.79 8.59 -6.33
CA PRO A 11 -10.41 8.63 -6.80
C PRO A 11 -9.41 7.87 -5.92
N HIS A 12 -9.71 7.70 -4.63
CA HIS A 12 -8.85 6.92 -3.72
C HIS A 12 -8.65 5.48 -4.23
N ALA A 13 -9.69 4.86 -4.80
CA ALA A 13 -9.62 3.51 -5.35
C ALA A 13 -8.62 3.40 -6.53
N LEU A 14 -8.32 4.50 -7.22
CA LEU A 14 -7.26 4.53 -8.23
C LEU A 14 -5.88 4.72 -7.58
N ILE A 15 -5.79 5.65 -6.61
CA ILE A 15 -4.54 6.03 -5.94
C ILE A 15 -3.89 4.84 -5.21
N VAL A 16 -4.68 3.93 -4.63
CA VAL A 16 -4.16 2.77 -3.88
C VAL A 16 -3.30 1.81 -4.71
N HIS A 17 -3.45 1.79 -6.05
CA HIS A 17 -2.67 0.89 -6.90
C HIS A 17 -1.18 1.25 -6.93
N LEU A 18 -0.87 2.54 -6.81
CA LEU A 18 0.50 3.03 -6.86
C LEU A 18 1.36 2.51 -5.68
N PRO A 19 0.98 2.70 -4.40
CA PRO A 19 1.75 2.15 -3.30
C PRO A 19 1.77 0.62 -3.31
N ILE A 20 0.66 -0.04 -3.69
CA ILE A 20 0.63 -1.51 -3.79
C ILE A 20 1.68 -2.00 -4.78
N GLY A 21 1.67 -1.47 -6.01
CA GLY A 21 2.61 -1.88 -7.06
C GLY A 21 4.07 -1.59 -6.68
N LEU A 22 4.35 -0.40 -6.15
CA LEU A 22 5.70 -0.01 -5.75
C LEU A 22 6.25 -0.90 -4.62
N LEU A 23 5.46 -1.11 -3.56
CA LEU A 23 5.89 -1.88 -2.41
C LEU A 23 6.03 -3.37 -2.73
N VAL A 24 5.11 -3.96 -3.49
CA VAL A 24 5.24 -5.35 -3.97
C VAL A 24 6.49 -5.50 -4.84
N THR A 25 6.73 -4.56 -5.75
CA THR A 25 7.95 -4.58 -6.60
C THR A 25 9.22 -4.45 -5.76
N ALA A 26 9.21 -3.62 -4.71
CA ALA A 26 10.33 -3.49 -3.79
C ALA A 26 10.64 -4.81 -3.06
N ILE A 27 9.59 -5.49 -2.57
CA ILE A 27 9.71 -6.78 -1.89
C ILE A 27 10.27 -7.83 -2.86
N VAL A 28 9.77 -7.89 -4.10
CA VAL A 28 10.30 -8.80 -5.13
C VAL A 28 11.78 -8.49 -5.42
N ALA A 29 12.15 -7.22 -5.54
CA ALA A 29 13.54 -6.82 -5.73
C ALA A 29 14.44 -7.27 -4.57
N ASP A 30 13.96 -7.23 -3.33
CA ASP A 30 14.70 -7.75 -2.18
C ASP A 30 14.92 -9.26 -2.24
N LEU A 31 13.88 -10.02 -2.61
CA LEU A 31 13.99 -11.46 -2.80
C LEU A 31 15.00 -11.80 -3.91
N VAL A 32 14.99 -11.06 -5.02
CA VAL A 32 15.98 -11.21 -6.09
C VAL A 32 17.38 -10.85 -5.61
N ALA A 33 17.52 -9.78 -4.80
CA ALA A 33 18.80 -9.38 -4.23
C ALA A 33 19.42 -10.49 -3.36
N MET A 34 18.62 -11.26 -2.61
CA MET A 34 19.13 -12.39 -1.82
C MET A 34 19.81 -13.49 -2.66
N LEU A 35 19.42 -13.63 -3.93
CA LEU A 35 19.93 -14.65 -4.83
C LEU A 35 21.17 -14.20 -5.63
N ARG A 36 21.54 -12.92 -5.56
CA ARG A 36 22.64 -12.34 -6.34
C ARG A 36 23.95 -12.32 -5.52
N ARG A 37 25.08 -12.58 -6.21
CA ARG A 37 26.42 -12.41 -5.63
C ARG A 37 26.74 -10.96 -5.31
N ASP A 38 26.37 -10.05 -6.20
CA ASP A 38 26.43 -8.60 -5.97
C ASP A 38 25.01 -8.00 -6.02
N PRO A 39 24.35 -7.82 -4.86
CA PRO A 39 23.01 -7.26 -4.79
C PRO A 39 22.96 -5.74 -4.84
N SER A 40 24.10 -5.06 -4.99
CA SER A 40 24.23 -3.62 -4.69
C SER A 40 23.24 -2.71 -5.42
N ALA A 41 23.17 -2.84 -6.73
CA ALA A 41 22.27 -2.07 -7.58
C ALA A 41 20.80 -2.36 -7.25
N ILE A 42 20.45 -3.64 -7.07
CA ILE A 42 19.07 -4.07 -6.79
C ILE A 42 18.59 -3.54 -5.44
N VAL A 43 19.44 -3.59 -4.42
CA VAL A 43 19.10 -3.02 -3.10
C VAL A 43 18.90 -1.50 -3.22
N THR A 44 19.65 -0.79 -4.06
CA THR A 44 19.47 0.66 -4.24
C THR A 44 18.13 0.97 -4.90
N VAL A 45 17.78 0.23 -5.96
CA VAL A 45 16.48 0.33 -6.61
C VAL A 45 15.36 0.02 -5.63
N SER A 46 15.47 -1.09 -4.89
CA SER A 46 14.48 -1.48 -3.89
C SER A 46 14.32 -0.43 -2.78
N THR A 47 15.41 0.16 -2.28
CA THR A 47 15.32 1.29 -1.33
C THR A 47 14.56 2.48 -1.91
N GLY A 48 14.80 2.84 -3.17
CA GLY A 48 14.03 3.88 -3.86
C GLY A 48 12.53 3.54 -3.96
N LEU A 49 12.20 2.30 -4.31
CA LEU A 49 10.82 1.82 -4.37
C LEU A 49 10.13 1.86 -3.00
N TYR A 50 10.80 1.46 -1.92
CA TYR A 50 10.27 1.58 -0.56
C TYR A 50 9.99 3.03 -0.17
N LEU A 51 10.89 3.96 -0.51
CA LEU A 51 10.71 5.38 -0.22
C LEU A 51 9.49 5.95 -0.94
N VAL A 52 9.42 5.80 -2.26
CA VAL A 52 8.30 6.32 -3.05
C VAL A 52 7.00 5.58 -2.71
N GLY A 53 7.06 4.26 -2.52
CA GLY A 53 5.93 3.43 -2.11
C GLY A 53 5.36 3.83 -0.75
N THR A 54 6.21 4.15 0.22
CA THR A 54 5.76 4.61 1.54
C THR A 54 5.14 6.00 1.50
N VAL A 55 5.74 6.93 0.74
CA VAL A 55 5.16 8.28 0.56
C VAL A 55 3.78 8.19 -0.10
N THR A 56 3.67 7.42 -1.18
CA THR A 56 2.40 7.22 -1.88
C THR A 56 1.38 6.44 -1.04
N LEU A 57 1.83 5.56 -0.13
CA LEU A 57 0.98 4.87 0.84
C LEU A 57 0.37 5.85 1.85
N VAL A 58 1.17 6.79 2.35
CA VAL A 58 0.66 7.87 3.22
C VAL A 58 -0.35 8.73 2.45
N THR A 59 -0.07 9.08 1.20
CA THR A 59 -1.03 9.80 0.34
C THR A 59 -2.32 9.00 0.15
N ALA A 60 -2.23 7.69 -0.09
CA ALA A 60 -3.39 6.81 -0.20
C ALA A 60 -4.21 6.79 1.09
N TYR A 61 -3.56 6.66 2.26
CA TYR A 61 -4.24 6.72 3.56
C TYR A 61 -4.99 8.04 3.76
N LEU A 62 -4.34 9.18 3.50
CA LEU A 62 -4.95 10.50 3.67
C LEU A 62 -6.13 10.72 2.71
N THR A 63 -5.99 10.31 1.44
CA THR A 63 -7.06 10.42 0.45
C THR A 63 -8.24 9.50 0.76
N GLY A 64 -8.01 8.33 1.34
CA GLY A 64 -9.08 7.44 1.81
C GLY A 64 -9.85 8.04 2.98
N ARG A 65 -9.13 8.69 3.91
CA ARG A 65 -9.75 9.42 5.03
C ARG A 65 -10.58 10.61 4.57
N SER A 66 -10.12 11.35 3.56
CA SER A 66 -10.88 12.49 3.00
C SER A 66 -12.07 12.05 2.16
N ALA A 67 -12.00 10.91 1.47
CA ALA A 67 -13.06 10.41 0.60
C ALA A 67 -14.24 9.78 1.36
N ALA A 68 -14.01 9.23 2.55
CA ALA A 68 -15.03 8.50 3.28
C ALA A 68 -16.35 9.24 3.57
N PRO A 69 -16.38 10.54 3.95
CA PRO A 69 -17.64 11.26 4.08
C PRO A 69 -18.31 11.58 2.73
N GLU A 70 -17.55 11.54 1.62
CA GLU A 70 -18.05 11.86 0.27
C GLU A 70 -18.70 10.64 -0.43
N VAL A 71 -18.42 9.42 0.05
CA VAL A 71 -18.86 8.17 -0.59
C VAL A 71 -20.02 7.54 0.17
N TYR A 72 -21.09 7.18 -0.55
CA TYR A 72 -22.18 6.40 0.02
C TYR A 72 -21.67 5.04 0.51
N THR A 73 -21.91 4.76 1.79
CA THR A 73 -21.46 3.54 2.46
C THR A 73 -22.66 2.87 3.13
N PRO A 74 -23.10 1.69 2.65
CA PRO A 74 -24.18 0.94 3.28
C PRO A 74 -23.90 0.67 4.76
N GLY A 75 -24.93 0.64 5.60
CA GLY A 75 -24.76 0.42 7.05
C GLY A 75 -23.96 -0.86 7.39
N MET A 76 -24.17 -1.94 6.63
CA MET A 76 -23.43 -3.20 6.79
C MET A 76 -21.93 -3.06 6.49
N ALA A 77 -21.54 -2.12 5.62
CA ALA A 77 -20.15 -1.90 5.20
C ALA A 77 -19.34 -1.05 6.19
N GLN A 78 -20.00 -0.35 7.13
CA GLN A 78 -19.33 0.55 8.09
C GLN A 78 -18.26 -0.16 8.93
N SER A 79 -18.54 -1.41 9.34
CA SER A 79 -17.58 -2.23 10.07
C SER A 79 -16.34 -2.57 9.23
N VAL A 80 -16.49 -2.76 7.92
CA VAL A 80 -15.39 -3.03 6.99
C VAL A 80 -14.57 -1.77 6.75
N VAL A 81 -15.19 -0.58 6.68
CA VAL A 81 -14.49 0.70 6.55
C VAL A 81 -13.55 0.94 7.73
N VAL A 82 -14.05 0.77 8.96
CA VAL A 82 -13.24 0.95 10.17
C VAL A 82 -12.05 -0.02 10.17
N ARG A 83 -12.29 -1.30 9.88
CA ARG A 83 -11.20 -2.29 9.79
C ARG A 83 -10.19 -1.94 8.70
N HIS A 84 -10.66 -1.49 7.54
CA HIS A 84 -9.78 -1.09 6.43
C HIS A 84 -8.88 0.08 6.85
N TRP A 85 -9.42 1.07 7.58
CA TRP A 85 -8.62 2.18 8.11
C TRP A 85 -7.59 1.74 9.13
N ASP A 86 -7.95 0.87 10.06
CA ASP A 86 -7.01 0.37 11.07
C ASP A 86 -5.86 -0.36 10.38
N TRP A 87 -6.16 -1.26 9.45
CA TRP A 87 -5.15 -1.96 8.65
C TRP A 87 -4.32 -1.00 7.80
N ALA A 88 -4.92 0.02 7.18
CA ALA A 88 -4.20 1.01 6.42
C ALA A 88 -3.23 1.82 7.30
N LEU A 89 -3.63 2.18 8.53
CA LEU A 89 -2.77 2.85 9.49
C LEU A 89 -1.61 1.94 9.95
N TRP A 90 -1.89 0.66 10.22
CA TRP A 90 -0.85 -0.34 10.48
C TRP A 90 0.12 -0.47 9.30
N CYS A 91 -0.40 -0.47 8.07
CA CYS A 91 0.40 -0.49 6.85
C CYS A 91 1.35 0.72 6.78
N VAL A 92 0.84 1.94 7.04
CA VAL A 92 1.64 3.17 7.07
C VAL A 92 2.76 3.07 8.10
N TRP A 93 2.45 2.66 9.33
CA TRP A 93 3.47 2.51 10.37
C TRP A 93 4.50 1.44 10.02
N TYR A 94 4.05 0.29 9.53
CA TYR A 94 4.91 -0.83 9.19
C TYR A 94 5.91 -0.44 8.09
N PHE A 95 5.41 0.05 6.95
CA PHE A 95 6.27 0.44 5.84
C PHE A 95 7.09 1.71 6.16
N GLY A 96 6.56 2.62 6.97
CA GLY A 96 7.31 3.76 7.52
C GLY A 96 8.53 3.31 8.33
N LEU A 97 8.34 2.34 9.23
CA LEU A 97 9.41 1.78 10.03
C LEU A 97 10.42 1.02 9.16
N VAL A 98 9.97 0.11 8.29
CA VAL A 98 10.84 -0.67 7.39
C VAL A 98 11.68 0.25 6.50
N THR A 99 11.07 1.28 5.91
CA THR A 99 11.75 2.24 5.04
C THR A 99 12.76 3.08 5.83
N THR A 100 12.40 3.56 7.02
CA THR A 100 13.30 4.34 7.87
C THR A 100 14.47 3.49 8.35
N SER A 101 14.22 2.26 8.81
CA SER A 101 15.26 1.30 9.20
C SER A 101 16.19 0.99 8.03
N ARG A 102 15.64 0.80 6.82
CA ARG A 102 16.43 0.55 5.61
C ARG A 102 17.37 1.71 5.28
N VAL A 103 16.91 2.95 5.37
CA VAL A 103 17.76 4.13 5.17
C VAL A 103 18.79 4.27 6.29
N GLY A 104 18.37 4.12 7.55
CA GLY A 104 19.27 4.19 8.70
C GLY A 104 20.38 3.15 8.67
N LEU A 105 20.05 1.88 8.36
CA LEU A 105 21.03 0.79 8.26
C LEU A 105 22.06 1.03 7.14
N ARG A 106 21.65 1.67 6.04
CA ARG A 106 22.56 2.06 4.95
C ARG A 106 23.53 3.17 5.33
N LEU A 107 23.12 4.08 6.21
CA LEU A 107 23.91 5.26 6.59
C LEU A 107 24.81 5.00 7.81
N ALA A 108 24.45 4.05 8.67
CA ALA A 108 25.01 3.98 10.03
C ALA A 108 25.67 2.65 10.41
N THR A 109 25.75 1.64 9.52
CA THR A 109 26.21 0.29 9.94
C THR A 109 27.33 -0.28 9.08
N ASP A 110 28.30 -0.90 9.76
CA ASP A 110 29.33 -1.77 9.18
C ASP A 110 28.87 -3.25 9.14
N MET A 111 27.57 -3.50 9.33
CA MET A 111 27.03 -4.86 9.37
C MET A 111 27.22 -5.58 8.02
N PRO A 112 27.38 -6.92 8.04
CA PRO A 112 27.50 -7.68 6.80
C PRO A 112 26.27 -7.45 5.90
N ARG A 113 26.53 -6.96 4.69
CA ARG A 113 25.49 -6.60 3.70
C ARG A 113 24.46 -7.71 3.46
N ARG A 114 24.88 -8.97 3.57
CA ARG A 114 24.03 -10.14 3.43
C ARG A 114 23.00 -10.26 4.56
N ILE A 115 23.39 -10.03 5.82
CA ILE A 115 22.49 -10.09 6.97
C ILE A 115 21.41 -9.01 6.84
N ILE A 116 21.81 -7.78 6.50
CA ILE A 116 20.89 -6.68 6.27
C ILE A 116 19.91 -7.02 5.14
N THR A 117 20.41 -7.53 4.00
CA THR A 117 19.56 -7.87 2.85
C THR A 117 18.54 -8.96 3.20
N VAL A 118 18.96 -10.02 3.89
CA VAL A 118 18.05 -11.10 4.32
C VAL A 118 17.02 -10.58 5.32
N GLY A 119 17.44 -9.81 6.34
CA GLY A 119 16.53 -9.25 7.34
C GLY A 119 15.48 -8.32 6.73
N LEU A 120 15.90 -7.46 5.79
CA LEU A 120 14.98 -6.57 5.07
C LEU A 120 14.02 -7.33 4.14
N ALA A 121 14.48 -8.41 3.51
CA ALA A 121 13.60 -9.24 2.67
C ALA A 121 12.54 -9.98 3.51
N VAL A 122 12.91 -10.49 4.69
CA VAL A 122 11.96 -11.08 5.64
C VAL A 122 10.94 -10.05 6.12
N ALA A 123 11.39 -8.83 6.45
CA ALA A 123 10.49 -7.73 6.75
C ALA A 123 9.58 -7.40 5.56
N GLY A 124 10.09 -7.42 4.33
CA GLY A 124 9.29 -7.26 3.12
C GLY A 124 8.16 -8.28 3.01
N LEU A 125 8.45 -9.56 3.26
CA LEU A 125 7.45 -10.63 3.23
C LEU A 125 6.35 -10.45 4.29
N ILE A 126 6.71 -10.03 5.51
CA ILE A 126 5.73 -9.69 6.55
C ILE A 126 4.88 -8.49 6.10
N GLY A 127 5.52 -7.48 5.49
CA GLY A 127 4.83 -6.33 4.91
C GLY A 127 3.81 -6.71 3.83
N LEU A 128 4.09 -7.76 3.04
CA LEU A 128 3.15 -8.28 2.04
C LEU A 128 1.85 -8.78 2.69
N ILE A 129 1.94 -9.42 3.86
CA ILE A 129 0.76 -9.88 4.61
C ILE A 129 -0.08 -8.69 5.08
N VAL A 130 0.56 -7.64 5.62
CA VAL A 130 -0.14 -6.43 6.07
C VAL A 130 -0.81 -5.71 4.90
N LEU A 131 -0.10 -5.59 3.78
CA LEU A 131 -0.60 -4.97 2.55
C LEU A 131 -1.77 -5.76 1.96
N ALA A 132 -1.68 -7.09 1.92
CA ALA A 132 -2.73 -7.96 1.41
C ALA A 132 -4.01 -7.88 2.25
N ASN A 133 -3.90 -7.86 3.59
CA ASN A 133 -5.06 -7.68 4.47
C ASN A 133 -5.74 -6.32 4.26
N THR A 134 -4.93 -5.26 4.09
CA THR A 134 -5.44 -3.92 3.80
C THR A 134 -6.17 -3.89 2.46
N ALA A 135 -5.58 -4.49 1.42
CA ALA A 135 -6.13 -4.57 0.07
C ALA A 135 -7.40 -5.41 0.00
N GLU A 136 -7.46 -6.56 0.70
CA GLU A 136 -8.65 -7.41 0.79
C GLU A 136 -9.85 -6.65 1.36
N LEU A 137 -9.64 -5.89 2.44
CA LEU A 137 -10.72 -5.08 3.03
C LEU A 137 -11.17 -3.97 2.05
N GLY A 138 -10.23 -3.34 1.35
CA GLY A 138 -10.55 -2.36 0.30
C GLY A 138 -11.34 -2.99 -0.86
N ALA A 139 -10.97 -4.20 -1.27
CA ALA A 139 -11.66 -4.95 -2.31
C ALA A 139 -13.10 -5.31 -1.89
N ARG A 140 -13.32 -5.72 -0.64
CA ARG A 140 -14.68 -5.96 -0.12
C ARG A 140 -15.54 -4.72 -0.09
N LEU A 141 -14.97 -3.55 0.23
CA LEU A 141 -15.71 -2.29 0.16
C LEU A 141 -16.24 -2.06 -1.26
N VAL A 142 -15.39 -2.23 -2.28
CA VAL A 142 -15.76 -1.98 -3.68
C VAL A 142 -16.65 -3.09 -4.24
N TYR A 143 -16.24 -4.35 -4.15
CA TYR A 143 -16.87 -5.46 -4.87
C TYR A 143 -18.02 -6.12 -4.12
N GLU A 144 -17.95 -6.22 -2.79
CA GLU A 144 -19.02 -6.85 -1.99
C GLU A 144 -20.09 -5.82 -1.59
N HIS A 145 -19.68 -4.57 -1.31
CA HIS A 145 -20.57 -3.54 -0.78
C HIS A 145 -20.84 -2.37 -1.75
N GLY A 146 -20.21 -2.34 -2.93
CA GLY A 146 -20.43 -1.30 -3.94
C GLY A 146 -19.96 0.10 -3.52
N VAL A 147 -19.09 0.20 -2.52
CA VAL A 147 -18.61 1.49 -1.98
C VAL A 147 -17.70 2.16 -3.01
N GLY A 148 -18.05 3.39 -3.40
CA GLY A 148 -17.27 4.18 -4.33
C GLY A 148 -17.38 3.73 -5.79
N VAL A 149 -18.42 2.97 -6.13
CA VAL A 149 -18.78 2.58 -7.49
C VAL A 149 -19.97 3.43 -7.97
N ALA A 150 -20.04 3.73 -9.26
CA ALA A 150 -21.17 4.44 -9.84
C ALA A 150 -22.47 3.63 -9.65
N ALA A 151 -23.56 4.33 -9.31
CA ALA A 151 -24.87 3.70 -9.21
C ALA A 151 -25.28 3.07 -10.56
N PRO A 152 -25.99 1.94 -10.56
CA PRO A 152 -26.55 1.39 -11.80
C PRO A 152 -27.42 2.45 -12.49
N VAL A 153 -27.18 2.66 -13.77
CA VAL A 153 -28.07 3.50 -14.59
C VAL A 153 -29.38 2.72 -14.72
N SER A 154 -30.47 3.21 -14.13
CA SER A 154 -31.79 2.61 -14.33
C SER A 154 -32.15 2.76 -15.81
N VAL A 155 -32.19 1.64 -16.53
CA VAL A 155 -32.79 1.61 -17.86
C VAL A 155 -34.30 1.57 -17.61
N ASP A 156 -34.94 2.73 -17.65
CA ASP A 156 -36.40 2.80 -17.69
C ASP A 156 -36.87 1.98 -18.90
N ARG A 157 -37.57 0.88 -18.63
CA ARG A 157 -38.26 0.06 -19.63
C ARG A 157 -39.75 0.25 -19.48
#